data_AF-A0A3C0VVY6-F1
#
_entry.id   AF-A0A3C0VVY6-F1
#
_cell.length_a   1.000
_cell.length_b   1.000
_cell.length_c   1.000
_cell.angle_alpha   90.00
_cell.angle_beta   90.00
_cell.angle_gamma   90.00
#
_symmetry.space_group_name_H-M   'P 1'
#
loop_
_entity.id
_entity.type
_entity.pdbx_description
1 polymer ?
#
loop_
_entity_poly.entity_id
_entity_poly.type
_entity_poly.pdbx_seq_one_letter_code
_entity_poly.pdbx_strand_id
1 'polypeptide(L)' 'NPGVTRPGSTSAVPVNGIDWYPTLLELAGIKVPRKQKVDGVSLMPLLKGKTIPGRPLYWHYPHYGNQGG' A
#
# COMPACT_ATOMS: atom_id res chain seq x y z
N ASN A 1 13.77 -7.69 4.76
CA ASN A 1 14.57 -8.83 4.29
C ASN A 1 15.04 -8.60 2.87
N PRO A 2 16.35 -8.38 2.67
CA PRO A 2 16.97 -8.60 1.37
C PRO A 2 16.56 -9.96 0.80
N GLY A 3 16.35 -10.06 -0.51
CA GLY A 3 15.96 -11.29 -1.20
C GLY A 3 14.45 -11.53 -1.38
N VAL A 4 13.58 -10.64 -0.89
CA VAL A 4 12.13 -10.70 -1.19
C VAL A 4 11.81 -10.08 -2.55
N THR A 5 12.33 -8.88 -2.78
CA THR A 5 12.10 -8.11 -4.01
C THR A 5 13.20 -8.39 -5.01
N ARG A 6 12.82 -8.61 -6.28
CA ARG A 6 13.78 -8.72 -7.38
C ARG A 6 14.52 -7.39 -7.55
N PRO A 7 15.86 -7.34 -7.48
CA PRO A 7 16.61 -6.11 -7.69
C PRO A 7 16.33 -5.50 -9.07
N GLY A 8 16.16 -4.17 -9.12
CA GLY A 8 15.92 -3.43 -10.35
C GLY A 8 14.55 -3.66 -11.02
N SER A 9 13.62 -4.39 -10.39
CA SER A 9 12.28 -4.56 -10.93
C SER A 9 11.41 -3.32 -10.74
N THR A 10 10.45 -3.12 -11.64
CA THR A 10 9.42 -2.08 -11.57
C THR A 10 8.02 -2.69 -11.49
N SER A 11 7.04 -1.90 -11.02
CA SER A 11 5.62 -2.27 -11.01
C SER A 11 4.78 -1.07 -11.46
N ALA A 12 3.80 -1.32 -12.33
CA ALA A 12 2.83 -0.33 -12.79
C ALA A 12 1.50 -0.40 -12.02
N VAL A 13 1.39 -1.28 -11.02
CA VAL A 13 0.16 -1.45 -10.23
C VAL A 13 -0.07 -0.20 -9.37
N PRO A 14 -1.24 0.47 -9.46
CA PRO A 14 -1.55 1.61 -8.61
C PRO A 14 -1.61 1.23 -7.12
N VAL A 15 -0.99 2.05 -6.27
CA VAL A 15 -0.97 1.88 -4.80
C VAL A 15 -1.23 3.23 -4.11
N ASN A 16 -1.56 3.21 -2.81
CA ASN A 16 -1.79 4.40 -2.00
C ASN A 16 -1.00 4.33 -0.69
N GLY A 17 -0.69 5.46 -0.06
CA GLY A 17 0.03 5.51 1.21
C GLY A 17 -0.62 4.69 2.33
N ILE A 18 -1.95 4.54 2.33
CA ILE A 18 -2.69 3.70 3.28
C ILE A 18 -2.31 2.22 3.23
N ASP A 19 -1.70 1.75 2.14
CA ASP A 19 -1.28 0.35 1.96
C ASP A 19 -0.04 0.01 2.81
N TRP A 20 0.73 1.01 3.24
CA TRP A 20 1.92 0.77 4.06
C TRP A 20 1.58 0.18 5.43
N TYR A 21 0.46 0.59 6.04
CA TYR A 21 0.06 0.08 7.35
C TYR A 21 -0.09 -1.46 7.37
N PRO A 22 -0.96 -2.10 6.56
CA PRO A 22 -1.06 -3.55 6.52
C PRO A 22 0.20 -4.24 5.97
N THR A 23 0.95 -3.59 5.07
CA THR A 23 2.21 -4.14 4.54
C THR A 23 3.28 -4.29 5.61
N LEU A 24 3.48 -3.26 6.44
CA LEU A 24 4.47 -3.27 7.51
C LEU A 24 4.11 -4.28 8.60
N LEU A 25 2.81 -4.41 8.93
CA LEU A 25 2.35 -5.45 9.84
C LEU A 25 2.64 -6.85 9.31
N GLU A 26 2.35 -7.13 8.04
CA GLU A 26 2.67 -8.43 7.43
C GLU A 26 4.17 -8.71 7.42
N LEU A 27 5.00 -7.71 7.09
CA LEU A 27 6.46 -7.82 7.13
C LEU A 27 6.98 -8.12 8.55
N ALA A 28 6.33 -7.59 9.57
CA ALA A 28 6.65 -7.85 10.97
C ALA A 28 6.04 -9.17 11.50
N GLY A 29 5.27 -9.90 10.69
CA GLY A 29 4.55 -11.11 11.14
C GLY A 29 3.38 -10.82 12.09
N ILE A 30 2.88 -9.58 12.10
CA ILE A 30 1.81 -9.11 12.97
C ILE A 30 0.48 -9.12 12.19
N LYS A 31 -0.59 -9.61 12.82
CA LYS A 31 -1.94 -9.53 12.24
C LYS A 31 -2.52 -8.13 12.43
N VAL A 32 -3.28 -7.67 11.44
CA VAL A 32 -4.08 -6.43 11.56
C VAL A 32 -4.99 -6.53 12.80
N PRO A 33 -4.95 -5.55 13.73
CA PRO A 33 -5.79 -5.57 14.92
C PRO A 33 -7.28 -5.59 14.55
N ARG A 34 -8.05 -6.54 15.11
CA ARG A 34 -9.48 -6.73 14.78
C ARG A 34 -10.36 -5.49 15.01
N LYS A 35 -9.94 -4.59 15.90
CA LYS A 35 -10.69 -3.36 16.24
C LYS A 35 -10.50 -2.24 15.20
N GLN A 36 -9.51 -2.35 14.31
CA GLN A 36 -9.24 -1.34 13.30
C GLN A 36 -9.81 -1.77 11.95
N LYS A 37 -10.58 -0.87 11.34
CA LYS A 37 -10.92 -0.98 9.92
C LYS A 37 -9.73 -0.44 9.12
N VAL A 38 -9.25 -1.22 8.17
CA VAL A 38 -8.12 -0.88 7.32
C VAL A 38 -8.59 -0.94 5.88
N ASP A 39 -8.58 0.21 5.20
CA ASP A 39 -8.95 0.31 3.79
C ASP A 39 -7.79 -0.07 2.85
N GLY A 40 -6.55 0.06 3.35
CA GLY A 40 -5.35 -0.33 2.62
C GLY A 40 -5.23 -1.84 2.46
N VAL A 41 -4.48 -2.26 1.45
CA VAL A 41 -4.16 -3.68 1.20
C VAL A 41 -2.65 -3.88 1.31
N SER A 42 -2.22 -5.06 1.76
CA SER A 42 -0.78 -5.34 1.82
C SER A 42 -0.17 -5.41 0.42
N LEU A 43 0.97 -4.73 0.24
CA LEU A 43 1.78 -4.73 -0.97
C LEU A 43 2.76 -5.91 -1.03
N MET A 44 2.80 -6.76 0.00
CA MET A 44 3.72 -7.91 0.06
C MET A 44 3.62 -8.86 -1.14
N PRO A 45 2.44 -9.12 -1.74
CA PRO A 45 2.37 -9.86 -3.01
C PRO A 45 3.13 -9.16 -4.14
N LEU A 46 3.00 -7.84 -4.28
CA LEU A 46 3.70 -7.06 -5.32
C LEU A 46 5.21 -7.08 -5.10
N LEU A 47 5.68 -6.95 -3.85
CA LEU A 47 7.09 -7.05 -3.52
C LEU A 47 7.68 -8.42 -3.88
N LYS A 48 6.87 -9.48 -3.89
CA LYS A 48 7.23 -10.83 -4.33
C LYS A 48 7.05 -11.05 -5.85
N GLY A 49 6.76 -10.00 -6.62
CA GLY A 49 6.52 -10.10 -8.07
C GLY A 49 5.17 -10.74 -8.44
N LYS A 50 4.21 -10.80 -7.53
CA LYS A 50 2.84 -11.29 -7.77
C LYS A 50 1.88 -10.12 -8.02
N THR A 51 0.61 -10.42 -8.21
CA THR A 51 -0.46 -9.44 -8.41
C THR A 51 -1.30 -9.25 -7.15
N ILE A 52 -2.04 -8.13 -7.12
CA ILE A 52 -3.15 -7.88 -6.20
C ILE A 52 -4.42 -7.62 -7.01
N PRO A 53 -5.63 -7.82 -6.45
CA PRO A 53 -6.86 -7.47 -7.12
C PRO A 53 -6.90 -5.98 -7.51
N GLY A 54 -7.48 -5.68 -8.68
CA GLY A 54 -7.76 -4.31 -9.08
C GLY A 54 -8.73 -3.66 -8.09
N ARG A 55 -8.44 -2.42 -7.68
CA ARG A 55 -9.26 -1.66 -6.74
C ARG A 55 -9.27 -0.18 -7.10
N PRO A 56 -10.35 0.55 -6.81
CA PRO A 56 -10.35 2.00 -6.91
C PRO A 56 -9.43 2.61 -5.85
N LEU A 57 -8.83 3.74 -6.20
CA LEU A 57 -8.13 4.61 -5.27
C LEU A 57 -8.95 5.89 -5.08
N TYR A 58 -9.10 6.34 -3.85
CA TYR A 58 -9.91 7.50 -3.50
C TYR A 58 -9.03 8.61 -2.93
N TRP A 59 -9.40 9.84 -3.24
CA TRP A 59 -8.84 11.06 -2.66
C TRP A 59 -9.99 11.93 -2.18
N HIS A 60 -9.84 12.47 -0.97
CA HIS A 60 -10.75 13.48 -0.43
C HIS A 60 -9.91 14.63 0.09
N TYR A 61 -9.99 15.76 -0.59
CA TYR A 61 -9.27 16.98 -0.22
C TYR A 61 -10.26 18.16 -0.26
N PRO A 62 -11.12 18.32 0.77
CA PRO A 62 -12.15 19.35 0.81
C PRO A 62 -11.56 20.71 1.28
N HIS A 63 -10.38 21.05 0.78
CA HIS A 63 -9.62 22.23 1.17
C HIS A 63 -9.06 22.90 -0.08
N TYR A 64 -9.00 24.23 -0.06
CA TYR A 64 -8.22 24.96 -1.05
C TYR A 64 -6.73 24.66 -0.83
N GLY A 65 -6.00 24.39 -1.91
CA GLY A 65 -4.55 24.27 -1.83
C GLY A 65 -3.93 25.63 -1.53
N ASN A 66 -2.85 25.68 -0.75
CA ASN A 66 -1.96 26.85 -0.66
C ASN A 66 -1.08 26.98 -1.93
N GLN A 67 -1.61 26.62 -3.10
CA GLN A 67 -0.89 26.58 -4.37
C GLN A 67 -1.03 27.90 -5.16
N GLY A 68 -1.48 28.98 -4.52
CA GLY A 68 -1.57 30.32 -5.11
C GLY A 68 -2.73 30.46 -6.11
N GLY A 69 -3.58 31.47 -5.89
CA GLY A 69 -4.22 32.16 -7.00
C GLY A 69 -3.24 33.13 -7.64
#